data_AF-A0A257X2L7-F1
#
_entry.id   AF-A0A257X2L7-F1
#
_cell.length_a   1.000
_cell.length_b   1.000
_cell.length_c   1.000
_cell.angle_alpha   90.00
_cell.angle_beta   90.00
_cell.angle_gamma   90.00
#
_symmetry.space_group_name_H-M   'P 1'
#
loop_
_entity.id
_entity.type
_entity.pdbx_description
1 polymer ?
#
loop_
_entity_poly.entity_id
_entity_poly.type
_entity_poly.pdbx_seq_one_letter_code
_entity_poly.pdbx_strand_id
1 'polypeptide(L)'
;MRADDIARYLQDHPQFFEDYHDLLAQLYVPHPHGGRTISITERQILTLREKAKALELKLAELLRFGEDNDLISTRVHALSVALLTAGSFDALMNALREQLAEAFAVPQLALRLWNSVLTRDSDVFAPVEERIRVFANDAKHPYCGPVNDLGVVAWFGDAAPSVQSMALIPLRRESRVVGLLA
;
A
#
# COMPACT_ATOMS: atom_id res chain seq x y z
N MET A 1 -45.90 -0.33 21.56
CA MET A 1 -46.20 1.08 21.26
C MET A 1 -46.84 1.12 19.88
N ARG A 2 -48.01 1.74 19.74
CA ARG A 2 -48.66 1.94 18.44
C ARG A 2 -48.01 3.13 17.75
N ALA A 3 -48.05 3.18 16.41
CA ALA A 3 -47.50 4.28 15.64
C ALA A 3 -48.08 5.65 16.08
N ASP A 4 -49.35 5.67 16.51
CA ASP A 4 -50.02 6.87 17.05
C ASP A 4 -49.40 7.37 18.35
N ASP A 5 -48.89 6.47 19.19
CA ASP A 5 -48.25 6.84 20.46
C ASP A 5 -46.91 7.53 20.19
N ILE A 6 -46.18 7.07 19.17
CA ILE A 6 -44.90 7.65 18.73
C ILE A 6 -45.13 9.02 18.06
N ALA A 7 -46.16 9.14 17.22
CA ALA A 7 -46.52 10.40 16.59
C ALA A 7 -46.90 11.47 17.63
N ARG A 8 -47.67 11.08 18.65
CA ARG A 8 -48.08 11.97 19.74
C ARG A 8 -46.89 12.38 20.60
N TYR A 9 -46.00 11.44 20.92
CA TYR A 9 -44.75 11.74 21.63
C TYR A 9 -43.87 12.77 20.90
N LEU A 10 -43.68 12.60 19.58
CA LEU A 10 -42.89 13.54 18.76
C LEU A 10 -43.55 14.91 18.60
N GLN A 11 -44.88 14.99 18.62
CA GLN A 11 -45.61 16.27 18.62
C GLN A 11 -45.47 17.02 19.95
N ASP A 12 -45.54 16.29 21.06
CA ASP A 12 -45.44 16.86 22.40
C ASP A 12 -44.00 17.27 22.77
N HIS A 13 -42.99 16.76 22.05
CA HIS A 13 -41.56 16.98 22.31
C HIS A 13 -40.80 17.46 21.06
N PRO A 14 -41.06 18.68 20.57
CA PRO A 14 -40.40 19.20 19.37
C PRO A 14 -38.88 19.38 19.52
N GLN A 15 -38.35 19.53 20.75
CA GLN A 15 -36.90 19.59 21.00
C GLN A 15 -36.19 18.27 20.66
N PHE A 16 -36.91 17.15 20.59
CA PHE A 16 -36.36 15.87 20.16
C PHE A 16 -35.66 15.97 18.80
N PHE A 17 -36.11 16.86 17.92
CA PHE A 17 -35.50 17.10 16.62
C PHE A 17 -34.24 17.98 16.66
N GLU A 18 -34.05 18.76 17.73
CA GLU A 18 -32.80 19.48 17.98
C GLU A 18 -31.73 18.53 18.56
N ASP A 19 -32.12 17.66 19.49
CA ASP A 19 -31.23 16.69 20.12
C ASP A 19 -30.82 15.54 19.18
N TYR A 20 -31.65 15.21 18.19
CA TYR A 20 -31.44 14.14 17.21
C TYR A 20 -31.47 14.66 15.76
N HIS A 21 -30.74 15.74 15.47
CA HIS A 21 -30.65 16.36 14.15
C HIS A 21 -30.26 15.37 13.02
N ASP A 22 -29.40 14.41 13.32
CA ASP A 22 -28.95 13.39 12.35
C ASP A 22 -30.07 12.42 11.96
N LEU A 23 -31.02 12.17 12.86
CA LEU A 23 -32.19 11.34 12.59
C LEU A 23 -33.13 12.04 11.60
N LEU A 24 -33.30 13.35 11.77
CA LEU A 24 -34.08 14.21 10.87
C LEU A 24 -33.47 14.27 9.48
N ALA A 25 -32.14 14.33 9.38
CA ALA A 25 -31.42 14.24 8.11
C ALA A 25 -31.66 12.88 7.42
N GLN A 26 -31.87 11.80 8.17
CA GLN A 26 -32.13 10.46 7.63
C GLN A 26 -33.61 10.17 7.36
N LEU A 27 -34.54 10.93 7.96
CA LEU A 27 -35.98 10.76 7.76
C LEU A 27 -36.40 11.15 6.34
N TYR A 28 -37.05 10.22 5.65
CA TYR A 28 -37.69 10.45 4.37
C TYR A 28 -39.20 10.63 4.59
N VAL A 29 -39.69 11.86 4.50
CA VAL A 29 -41.12 12.17 4.56
C VAL A 29 -41.61 12.43 3.14
N PRO A 30 -42.30 11.48 2.49
CA PRO A 30 -42.84 11.71 1.15
C PRO A 30 -43.95 12.77 1.19
N HIS A 31 -43.96 13.66 0.19
CA HIS A 31 -44.96 14.74 0.12
C HIS A 31 -46.38 14.15 -0.01
N PRO A 32 -47.37 14.59 0.80
CA PRO A 32 -48.72 13.98 0.85
C PRO A 32 -49.55 14.04 -0.45
N HIS A 33 -49.12 14.79 -1.47
CA HIS A 33 -49.81 14.86 -2.77
C HIS A 33 -49.06 14.13 -3.91
N GLY A 34 -47.99 13.39 -3.63
CA GLY A 34 -47.03 12.88 -4.60
C GLY A 34 -47.19 11.42 -5.04
N GLY A 35 -48.41 10.91 -5.19
CA GLY A 35 -48.64 9.47 -5.47
C GLY A 35 -48.10 8.91 -6.79
N ARG A 36 -47.55 9.72 -7.71
CA ARG A 36 -47.10 9.27 -9.05
C ARG A 36 -45.84 9.93 -9.62
N THR A 37 -45.31 11.00 -9.01
CA THR A 37 -44.19 11.76 -9.60
C THR A 37 -43.26 12.28 -8.50
N ILE A 38 -42.00 11.82 -8.49
CA ILE A 38 -40.94 12.34 -7.63
C ILE A 38 -40.66 13.79 -8.04
N SER A 39 -40.65 14.74 -7.09
CA SER A 39 -40.32 16.13 -7.37
C SER A 39 -38.85 16.24 -7.83
N ILE A 40 -38.56 17.12 -8.80
CA ILE A 40 -37.18 17.36 -9.26
C ILE A 40 -36.27 17.72 -8.08
N THR A 41 -36.78 18.48 -7.11
CA THR A 41 -36.04 18.86 -5.90
C THR A 41 -35.73 17.65 -5.01
N GLU A 42 -36.66 16.71 -4.85
CA GLU A 42 -36.43 15.47 -4.10
C GLU A 42 -35.35 14.61 -4.77
N ARG A 43 -35.41 14.48 -6.10
CA ARG A 43 -34.39 13.76 -6.86
C ARG A 43 -33.03 14.45 -6.81
N GLN A 44 -32.98 15.78 -6.80
CA GLN A 44 -31.76 16.56 -6.61
C GLN A 44 -31.16 16.34 -5.22
N ILE A 45 -31.96 16.35 -4.15
CA ILE A 45 -31.48 16.10 -2.77
C ILE A 45 -30.92 14.68 -2.64
N LEU A 46 -31.63 13.67 -3.17
CA LEU A 46 -31.12 12.29 -3.17
C LEU A 46 -29.80 12.18 -3.93
N THR A 47 -29.71 12.78 -5.12
CA THR A 47 -28.48 12.79 -5.93
C THR A 47 -27.33 13.48 -5.19
N LEU A 48 -27.60 14.60 -4.50
CA LEU A 48 -26.58 15.31 -3.71
C LEU A 48 -26.10 14.47 -2.52
N ARG A 49 -27.01 13.76 -1.83
CA ARG A 49 -26.64 12.84 -0.74
C ARG A 49 -25.80 11.66 -1.22
N GLU A 50 -26.17 11.07 -2.36
CA GLU A 50 -25.37 10.00 -2.97
C GLU A 50 -23.97 10.50 -3.35
N LYS A 51 -23.87 11.70 -3.92
CA LYS A 51 -22.58 12.34 -4.24
C LYS A 51 -21.76 12.65 -2.99
N ALA A 52 -22.38 13.17 -1.94
CA ALA A 52 -21.71 13.45 -0.67
C ALA A 52 -21.12 12.16 -0.08
N LYS A 53 -21.93 11.09 -0.01
CA LYS A 53 -21.46 9.78 0.45
C LYS A 53 -20.33 9.22 -0.40
N ALA A 54 -20.40 9.36 -1.73
CA ALA A 54 -19.33 8.92 -2.62
C ALA A 54 -18.03 9.71 -2.40
N LEU A 55 -18.14 11.02 -2.17
CA LEU A 55 -16.98 11.88 -1.86
C LEU A 55 -16.37 11.55 -0.50
N GLU A 56 -17.19 11.32 0.52
CA GLU A 56 -16.73 10.90 1.85
C GLU A 56 -15.95 9.58 1.79
N LEU A 57 -16.49 8.58 1.06
CA LEU A 57 -15.79 7.31 0.84
C LEU A 57 -14.46 7.52 0.11
N LYS A 58 -14.44 8.40 -0.90
CA LYS A 58 -13.20 8.68 -1.63
C LYS A 58 -12.17 9.40 -0.77
N LEU A 59 -12.61 10.32 0.08
CA LEU A 59 -11.74 11.03 1.00
C LEU A 59 -11.15 10.08 2.04
N ALA A 60 -11.95 9.18 2.60
CA ALA A 60 -11.46 8.14 3.51
C ALA A 60 -10.42 7.22 2.84
N GLU A 61 -10.63 6.85 1.57
CA GLU A 61 -9.66 6.07 0.81
C GLU A 61 -8.34 6.83 0.60
N LEU A 62 -8.42 8.12 0.26
CA LEU A 62 -7.23 8.98 0.08
C LEU A 62 -6.46 9.19 1.39
N LEU A 63 -7.15 9.36 2.52
CA LEU A 63 -6.52 9.45 3.83
C LEU A 63 -5.74 8.18 4.16
N ARG A 64 -6.35 7.01 3.93
CA ARG A 64 -5.67 5.72 4.13
C ARG A 64 -4.42 5.59 3.27
N PHE A 65 -4.47 5.98 1.99
CA PHE A 65 -3.28 5.99 1.15
C PHE A 65 -2.21 6.97 1.65
N GLY A 66 -2.62 8.11 2.21
CA GLY A 66 -1.71 9.06 2.86
C GLY A 66 -0.97 8.42 4.04
N GLU A 67 -1.71 7.80 4.97
CA GLU A 67 -1.15 7.12 6.14
C GLU A 67 -0.20 5.97 5.74
N ASP A 68 -0.58 5.15 4.76
CA ASP A 68 0.27 4.07 4.25
C ASP A 68 1.57 4.62 3.62
N ASN A 69 1.49 5.72 2.87
CA ASN A 69 2.65 6.37 2.26
C ASN A 69 3.58 7.01 3.29
N ASP A 70 3.03 7.61 4.34
CA ASP A 70 3.80 8.19 5.44
C ASP A 70 4.56 7.09 6.21
N LEU A 71 3.91 5.95 6.43
CA LEU A 71 4.54 4.77 7.03
C LEU A 71 5.68 4.23 6.15
N ILE A 72 5.46 4.09 4.84
CA ILE A 72 6.52 3.67 3.90
C ILE A 72 7.68 4.66 3.91
N SER A 73 7.39 5.97 3.86
CA SER A 73 8.42 7.02 3.87
C SER A 73 9.27 6.97 5.13
N THR A 74 8.63 6.77 6.29
CA THR A 74 9.33 6.62 7.57
C THR A 74 10.23 5.39 7.59
N ARG A 75 9.77 4.25 7.08
CA ARG A 75 10.55 3.01 6.99
C ARG A 75 11.73 3.13 6.03
N VAL A 76 11.54 3.76 4.88
CA VAL A 76 12.62 4.03 3.91
C VAL A 76 13.68 4.95 4.51
N HIS A 77 13.26 5.97 5.26
CA HIS A 77 14.19 6.85 5.97
C HIS A 77 14.99 6.07 7.02
N ALA A 78 14.33 5.28 7.86
CA ALA A 78 14.98 4.44 8.87
C ALA A 78 15.98 3.46 8.24
N LEU A 79 15.60 2.78 7.16
CA LEU A 79 16.48 1.90 6.39
C LEU A 79 17.70 2.68 5.87
N SER A 80 17.49 3.87 5.29
CA SER A 80 18.59 4.70 4.77
C SER A 80 19.58 5.08 5.86
N VAL A 81 19.08 5.48 7.04
CA VAL A 81 19.92 5.78 8.20
C VAL A 81 20.69 4.54 8.67
N ALA A 82 20.04 3.38 8.77
CA ALA A 82 20.68 2.14 9.18
C ALA A 82 21.79 1.70 8.21
N LEU A 83 21.58 1.85 6.90
CA LEU A 83 22.59 1.54 5.89
C LEU A 83 23.77 2.52 5.93
N LEU A 84 23.52 3.81 6.22
CA LEU A 84 24.56 4.84 6.31
C LEU A 84 25.41 4.72 7.59
N THR A 85 24.82 4.24 8.70
CA THR A 85 25.53 4.07 9.98
C THR A 85 26.21 2.72 10.12
N ALA A 86 25.98 1.78 9.19
CA ALA A 86 26.61 0.48 9.17
C ALA A 86 28.14 0.60 8.99
N GLY A 87 28.91 0.26 10.04
CA GLY A 87 30.36 0.37 10.05
C GLY A 87 31.10 -0.77 9.31
N SER A 88 30.39 -1.78 8.83
CA SER A 88 30.96 -2.89 8.08
C SER A 88 29.96 -3.45 7.07
N PHE A 89 30.46 -4.21 6.08
CA PHE A 89 29.62 -4.87 5.10
C PHE A 89 28.65 -5.87 5.74
N ASP A 90 29.10 -6.60 6.76
CA ASP A 90 28.25 -7.60 7.44
C ASP A 90 27.15 -6.91 8.27
N ALA A 91 27.49 -5.78 8.93
CA ALA A 91 26.50 -4.95 9.60
C ALA A 91 25.47 -4.36 8.62
N LEU A 92 25.92 -3.95 7.43
CA LEU A 92 25.04 -3.45 6.36
C LEU A 92 24.09 -4.55 5.87
N MET A 93 24.60 -5.76 5.63
CA MET A 93 23.77 -6.88 5.21
C MET A 93 22.74 -7.29 6.27
N ASN A 94 23.13 -7.28 7.55
CA ASN A 94 22.21 -7.57 8.65
C ASN A 94 21.12 -6.52 8.75
N ALA A 95 21.50 -5.23 8.75
CA ALA A 95 20.54 -4.12 8.79
C ALA A 95 19.56 -4.20 7.60
N LEU A 96 20.04 -4.51 6.40
CA LEU A 96 19.19 -4.67 5.22
C LEU A 96 18.19 -5.83 5.38
N ARG A 97 18.64 -6.99 5.87
CA ARG A 97 17.79 -8.16 6.09
C ARG A 97 16.73 -7.90 7.17
N GLU A 98 17.14 -7.34 8.30
CA GLU A 98 16.25 -7.02 9.42
C GLU A 98 15.18 -6.00 9.01
N GLN A 99 15.58 -4.89 8.39
CA GLN A 99 14.63 -3.86 7.97
C GLN A 99 13.65 -4.37 6.90
N LEU A 100 14.11 -5.15 5.92
CA LEU A 100 13.21 -5.71 4.92
C LEU A 100 12.23 -6.74 5.52
N ALA A 101 12.71 -7.58 6.42
CA ALA A 101 11.85 -8.57 7.08
C ALA A 101 10.84 -7.93 8.04
N GLU A 102 11.29 -7.03 8.92
CA GLU A 102 10.46 -6.47 9.99
C GLU A 102 9.64 -5.26 9.53
N ALA A 103 10.26 -4.33 8.79
CA ALA A 103 9.59 -3.09 8.40
C ALA A 103 8.81 -3.25 7.10
N PHE A 104 9.28 -4.07 6.15
CA PHE A 104 8.62 -4.22 4.84
C PHE A 104 7.86 -5.55 4.69
N ALA A 105 7.93 -6.45 5.67
CA ALA A 105 7.34 -7.79 5.60
C ALA A 105 7.80 -8.58 4.36
N VAL A 106 9.06 -8.38 3.96
CA VAL A 106 9.73 -9.08 2.85
C VAL A 106 10.74 -10.07 3.46
N PRO A 107 10.34 -11.33 3.70
CA PRO A 107 11.16 -12.29 4.44
C PRO A 107 12.31 -12.86 3.61
N GLN A 108 12.18 -12.86 2.28
CA GLN A 108 13.16 -13.42 1.37
C GLN A 108 13.98 -12.31 0.74
N LEU A 109 15.30 -12.38 0.90
CA LEU A 109 16.24 -11.41 0.35
C LEU A 109 17.45 -12.13 -0.24
N ALA A 110 17.69 -11.88 -1.51
CA ALA A 110 18.89 -12.29 -2.21
C ALA A 110 19.62 -11.06 -2.77
N LEU A 111 20.92 -10.97 -2.49
CA LEU A 111 21.79 -9.96 -3.07
C LEU A 111 22.92 -10.64 -3.82
N ARG A 112 23.22 -10.16 -5.02
CA ARG A 112 24.45 -10.47 -5.74
C ARG A 112 25.14 -9.17 -6.15
N LEU A 113 26.42 -9.08 -5.84
CA LEU A 113 27.30 -7.98 -6.19
C LEU A 113 28.36 -8.48 -7.16
N TRP A 114 28.60 -7.71 -8.21
CA TRP A 114 29.66 -7.93 -9.19
C TRP A 114 30.32 -6.60 -9.52
N ASN A 115 31.48 -6.64 -10.18
CA ASN A 115 32.31 -5.44 -10.40
C ASN A 115 32.68 -4.71 -9.08
N SER A 116 32.69 -5.43 -7.96
CA SER A 116 33.10 -4.90 -6.65
C SER A 116 34.60 -5.08 -6.46
N VAL A 117 35.22 -4.13 -5.76
CA VAL A 117 36.61 -4.24 -5.29
C VAL A 117 36.71 -5.22 -4.12
N LEU A 118 35.59 -5.42 -3.41
CA LEU A 118 35.48 -6.41 -2.35
C LEU A 118 35.20 -7.78 -2.96
N THR A 119 36.04 -8.76 -2.62
CA THR A 119 35.79 -10.17 -2.84
C THR A 119 35.79 -10.89 -1.50
N ARG A 120 34.69 -11.56 -1.17
CA ARG A 120 34.55 -12.36 0.06
C ARG A 120 34.01 -13.73 -0.30
N ASP A 121 34.29 -14.71 0.55
CA ASP A 121 33.69 -16.04 0.44
C ASP A 121 32.26 -15.99 0.99
N SER A 122 31.32 -15.61 0.12
CA SER A 122 29.90 -15.46 0.44
C SER A 122 29.09 -15.51 -0.83
N ASP A 123 27.87 -16.03 -0.73
CA ASP A 123 26.88 -16.03 -1.81
C ASP A 123 26.71 -14.66 -2.46
N VAL A 124 26.86 -13.56 -1.71
CA VAL A 124 26.72 -12.20 -2.25
C VAL A 124 27.72 -11.91 -3.37
N PHE A 125 28.93 -12.51 -3.34
CA PHE A 125 29.97 -12.30 -4.35
C PHE A 125 30.08 -13.48 -5.32
N ALA A 126 29.14 -14.44 -5.26
CA ALA A 126 29.12 -15.58 -6.16
C ALA A 126 28.94 -15.13 -7.62
N PRO A 127 29.55 -15.84 -8.58
CA PRO A 127 29.45 -15.49 -9.99
C PRO A 127 28.00 -15.51 -10.47
N VAL A 128 27.60 -14.42 -11.11
CA VAL A 128 26.28 -14.25 -11.73
C VAL A 128 26.35 -14.54 -13.23
N GLU A 129 25.38 -15.31 -13.75
CA GLU A 129 25.23 -15.60 -15.18
C GLU A 129 25.10 -14.33 -16.02
N GLU A 130 25.64 -14.35 -17.25
CA GLU A 130 25.66 -13.19 -18.14
C GLU A 130 24.24 -12.67 -18.46
N ARG A 131 23.26 -13.57 -18.64
CA ARG A 131 21.86 -13.18 -18.91
C ARG A 131 21.28 -12.27 -17.83
N ILE A 132 21.63 -12.51 -16.56
CA ILE A 132 21.14 -11.73 -15.41
C ILE A 132 21.83 -10.36 -15.39
N ARG A 133 23.12 -10.31 -15.76
CA ARG A 133 23.87 -9.04 -15.87
C ARG A 133 23.34 -8.17 -17.00
N VAL A 134 23.05 -8.76 -18.16
CA VAL A 134 22.43 -8.05 -19.31
C VAL A 134 21.07 -7.51 -18.91
N PHE A 135 20.21 -8.34 -18.31
CA PHE A 135 18.90 -7.91 -17.80
C PHE A 135 19.04 -6.72 -16.82
N ALA A 136 19.94 -6.82 -15.85
CA ALA A 136 20.13 -5.78 -14.86
C ALA A 136 20.66 -4.47 -15.48
N ASN A 137 21.52 -4.56 -16.50
CA ASN A 137 22.03 -3.41 -17.25
C ASN A 137 20.93 -2.70 -18.04
N ASP A 138 20.02 -3.44 -18.68
CA ASP A 138 18.94 -2.89 -19.50
C ASP A 138 17.74 -2.39 -18.68
N ALA A 139 17.56 -2.91 -17.46
CA ALA A 139 16.46 -2.55 -16.58
C ALA A 139 16.56 -1.08 -16.09
N LYS A 140 15.68 -0.23 -16.62
CA LYS A 140 15.54 1.19 -16.21
C LYS A 140 14.77 1.36 -14.91
N HIS A 141 13.87 0.43 -14.61
CA HIS A 141 13.04 0.40 -13.41
C HIS A 141 13.13 -0.98 -12.77
N PRO A 142 12.84 -1.09 -11.47
CA PRO A 142 12.65 -2.39 -10.83
C PRO A 142 11.64 -3.24 -11.59
N TYR A 143 11.94 -4.52 -11.77
CA TYR A 143 10.95 -5.49 -12.24
C TYR A 143 10.20 -6.03 -11.03
N CYS A 144 8.88 -5.91 -11.02
CA CYS A 144 8.03 -6.50 -9.99
C CYS A 144 6.99 -7.39 -10.68
N GLY A 145 7.00 -8.69 -10.38
CA GLY A 145 6.13 -9.61 -11.10
C GLY A 145 6.30 -11.07 -10.69
N PRO A 146 5.69 -12.01 -11.44
CA PRO A 146 5.88 -13.43 -11.21
C PRO A 146 7.34 -13.84 -11.41
N VAL A 147 7.70 -14.99 -10.82
CA VAL A 147 9.00 -15.63 -11.08
C VAL A 147 9.20 -15.80 -12.58
N ASN A 148 10.37 -15.39 -13.06
CA ASN A 148 10.74 -15.43 -14.47
C ASN A 148 11.88 -16.42 -14.74
N ASP A 149 12.18 -16.58 -16.02
CA ASP A 149 13.12 -17.57 -16.54
C ASP A 149 14.59 -17.17 -16.36
N LEU A 150 14.87 -16.04 -15.70
CA LEU A 150 16.24 -15.55 -15.46
C LEU A 150 17.02 -16.43 -14.48
N GLY A 151 16.34 -17.29 -13.71
CA GLY A 151 16.95 -18.18 -12.72
C GLY A 151 17.34 -17.48 -11.41
N VAL A 152 16.91 -16.23 -11.20
CA VAL A 152 17.16 -15.49 -9.94
C VAL A 152 16.48 -16.16 -8.74
N VAL A 153 15.38 -16.89 -8.96
CA VAL A 153 14.67 -17.62 -7.90
C VAL A 153 15.57 -18.62 -7.15
N ALA A 154 16.59 -19.17 -7.83
CA ALA A 154 17.54 -20.08 -7.21
C ALA A 154 18.38 -19.42 -6.11
N TRP A 155 18.49 -18.09 -6.09
CA TRP A 155 19.26 -17.36 -5.08
C TRP A 155 18.62 -17.40 -3.69
N PHE A 156 17.33 -17.73 -3.62
CA PHE A 156 16.62 -17.88 -2.35
C PHE A 156 16.83 -19.27 -1.70
N GLY A 157 17.62 -20.16 -2.31
CA GLY A 157 17.94 -21.47 -1.75
C GLY A 157 16.69 -22.29 -1.45
N ASP A 158 16.55 -22.76 -0.21
CA ASP A 158 15.42 -23.57 0.25
C ASP A 158 14.06 -22.87 0.13
N ALA A 159 14.05 -21.54 0.10
CA ALA A 159 12.83 -20.77 -0.05
C ALA A 159 12.36 -20.66 -1.51
N ALA A 160 13.19 -21.01 -2.50
CA ALA A 160 12.87 -20.88 -3.92
C ALA A 160 11.49 -21.47 -4.32
N PRO A 161 11.06 -22.66 -3.83
CA PRO A 161 9.75 -23.21 -4.17
C PRO A 161 8.54 -22.42 -3.63
N SER A 162 8.75 -21.60 -2.59
CA SER A 162 7.71 -20.79 -1.96
C SER A 162 7.53 -19.41 -2.59
N VAL A 163 8.49 -18.98 -3.43
CA VAL A 163 8.47 -17.66 -4.08
C VAL A 163 7.55 -17.70 -5.30
N GLN A 164 6.45 -16.96 -5.23
CA GLN A 164 5.49 -16.82 -6.35
C GLN A 164 5.71 -15.54 -7.16
N SER A 165 6.21 -14.50 -6.50
CA SER A 165 6.52 -13.19 -7.09
C SER A 165 7.84 -12.66 -6.54
N MET A 166 8.53 -11.87 -7.34
CA MET A 166 9.81 -11.27 -6.97
C MET A 166 9.91 -9.82 -7.46
N ALA A 167 10.74 -9.03 -6.76
CA ALA A 167 11.12 -7.69 -7.16
C ALA A 167 12.62 -7.64 -7.44
N LEU A 168 13.02 -7.34 -8.67
CA LEU A 168 14.41 -7.29 -9.09
C LEU A 168 14.85 -5.83 -9.24
N ILE A 169 15.79 -5.40 -8.39
CA ILE A 169 16.27 -4.02 -8.33
C ILE A 169 17.77 -3.98 -8.69
N PRO A 170 18.13 -3.48 -9.89
CA PRO A 170 19.53 -3.29 -10.26
C PRO A 170 20.18 -2.24 -9.36
N LEU A 171 21.30 -2.60 -8.73
CA LEU A 171 22.10 -1.68 -7.94
C LEU A 171 23.07 -0.96 -8.87
N ARG A 172 22.96 0.36 -8.93
CA ARG A 172 23.77 1.20 -9.83
C ARG A 172 24.69 2.11 -9.03
N ARG A 173 25.94 2.18 -9.46
CA ARG A 173 26.88 3.23 -9.07
C ARG A 173 27.17 4.04 -10.33
N GLU A 174 26.71 5.28 -10.33
CA GLU A 174 26.69 6.12 -11.54
C GLU A 174 25.95 5.42 -12.70
N SER A 175 26.63 5.19 -13.83
CA SER A 175 26.09 4.50 -15.00
C SER A 175 26.31 2.98 -15.01
N ARG A 176 27.03 2.43 -14.02
CA ARG A 176 27.38 1.01 -13.99
C ARG A 176 26.52 0.23 -13.02
N VAL A 177 26.00 -0.90 -13.46
CA VAL A 177 25.36 -1.88 -12.56
C VAL A 177 26.44 -2.66 -11.82
N VAL A 178 26.35 -2.63 -10.50
CA VAL A 178 27.27 -3.28 -9.55
C VAL A 178 26.62 -4.44 -8.81
N GLY A 179 25.32 -4.68 -9.04
CA GLY A 179 24.63 -5.78 -8.41
C GLY A 179 23.16 -5.85 -8.75
N LEU A 180 22.50 -6.87 -8.21
CA LEU A 180 21.05 -7.07 -8.25
C LEU A 180 20.56 -7.47 -6.87
N LEU A 181 19.55 -6.76 -6.39
CA LEU A 181 18.76 -7.11 -5.23
C LEU A 181 17.48 -7.80 -5.70
N ALA A 182 17.15 -8.92 -5.08
CA ALA A 182 15.98 -9.74 -5.38
C ALA A 182 15.23 -10.11 -4.10
#